data_AF-X1GPT6-F1
#
_entry.id   AF-X1GPT6-F1
#
_cell.length_a   1.000
_cell.length_b   1.000
_cell.length_c   1.000
_cell.angle_alpha   90.00
_cell.angle_beta   90.00
_cell.angle_gamma   90.00
#
_symmetry.space_group_name_H-M   'P 1'
#
loop_
_entity.id
_entity.type
_entity.pdbx_description
1 polymer ?
#
loop_
_entity_poly.entity_id
_entity_poly.type
_entity_poly.pdbx_seq_one_letter_code
_entity_poly.pdbx_strand_id
1 'polypeptide(L)'
;SESYYWVDSMARVHAKFSGQKGTFAHFGDSITVTLAFWTPLLYSRKNASEEIEQAYQLVKEYLKKECWRDWKGPQFGNEGRMTIRWAHKNIDGWLEQLNPEAALIMFGTNDLNAVGLEEYKKKTREVVRKCLDNGTVVLLSTIPPRHGLVEKTAAYADAVQKIARDMKVPLIDFHSEILKRRPDDWDGALDKFARYKGYDVPTLLARDGVHPSNPKKYSDDYSEEALKCCGYSLRNYLVLMKYAELLKALGLVSPAKGKAVPLKPRARQREIINPPDQSWFPKAPPLPRPRGQTIKVSNVQELIWAVEQIKPGGTILLADGHYMMPHYVELKTDNVSLRGASGHRERVVIDGAESRDGELIGITGCSGVTIADLTIQNTQYNGFKVNSETNVQKLTIYNCIIHNIWQRGVKGVKVPKKNREVIRPKRCRVQYCLFYNDRPKRLSDDPH
;
A
#
# COMPACT_ATOMS: atom_id res chain seq x y z
N SER A 1 -7.91 0.90 -7.75
CA SER A 1 -7.16 0.38 -6.60
C SER A 1 -5.84 1.12 -6.51
N GLU A 2 -5.42 1.57 -5.32
CA GLU A 2 -4.22 2.40 -5.12
C GLU A 2 -2.89 1.60 -5.11
N SER A 3 -2.91 0.26 -5.07
CA SER A 3 -1.66 -0.52 -5.18
C SER A 3 -1.17 -0.71 -6.62
N TYR A 4 -2.06 -0.60 -7.62
CA TYR A 4 -1.69 -0.82 -9.03
C TYR A 4 -2.23 0.24 -10.01
N TYR A 5 -2.74 1.38 -9.53
CA TYR A 5 -3.25 2.47 -10.39
C TYR A 5 -2.24 2.96 -11.43
N TRP A 6 -0.96 2.72 -11.15
CA TRP A 6 0.17 3.15 -11.96
C TRP A 6 0.67 2.07 -12.93
N VAL A 7 0.41 0.78 -12.73
CA VAL A 7 1.08 -0.32 -13.46
C VAL A 7 0.88 -0.21 -14.96
N ASP A 8 -0.36 -0.15 -15.44
CA ASP A 8 -0.65 -0.04 -16.88
C ASP A 8 -0.07 1.23 -17.48
N SER A 9 -0.04 2.32 -16.70
CA SER A 9 0.51 3.60 -17.14
C SER A 9 2.02 3.50 -17.29
N MET A 10 2.70 2.94 -16.29
CA MET A 10 4.15 2.78 -16.29
C MET A 10 4.61 1.72 -17.28
N ALA A 11 3.83 0.66 -17.54
CA ALA A 11 4.09 -0.29 -18.62
C ALA A 11 4.08 0.39 -20.00
N ARG A 12 3.11 1.30 -20.25
CA ARG A 12 3.07 2.10 -21.50
C ARG A 12 4.21 3.11 -21.61
N VAL A 13 4.65 3.67 -20.50
CA VAL A 13 5.83 4.56 -20.46
C VAL A 13 7.09 3.76 -20.76
N HIS A 14 7.29 2.65 -20.05
CA HIS A 14 8.45 1.77 -20.20
C HIS A 14 8.55 1.17 -21.60
N ALA A 15 7.43 0.90 -22.28
CA ALA A 15 7.43 0.45 -23.67
C ALA A 15 8.10 1.43 -24.65
N LYS A 16 8.25 2.71 -24.28
CA LYS A 16 8.96 3.73 -25.07
C LYS A 16 10.43 3.86 -24.68
N PHE A 17 10.85 3.24 -23.58
CA PHE A 17 12.20 3.37 -23.05
C PHE A 17 13.25 2.83 -24.02
N SER A 18 14.26 3.64 -24.29
CA SER A 18 15.33 3.35 -25.26
C SER A 18 16.73 3.33 -24.63
N GLY A 19 16.84 3.65 -23.34
CA GLY A 19 18.11 3.70 -22.63
C GLY A 19 18.60 2.33 -22.16
N GLN A 20 19.58 2.34 -21.26
CA GLN A 20 20.14 1.12 -20.72
C GLN A 20 19.26 0.56 -19.59
N LYS A 21 18.77 -0.66 -19.75
CA LYS A 21 18.03 -1.38 -18.69
C LYS A 21 18.88 -1.60 -17.44
N GLY A 22 18.23 -1.61 -16.29
CA GLY A 22 18.83 -1.72 -14.97
C GLY A 22 19.38 -0.41 -14.41
N THR A 23 19.16 0.73 -15.09
CA THR A 23 19.59 2.04 -14.60
C THR A 23 18.52 2.69 -13.73
N PHE A 24 18.93 3.25 -12.58
CA PHE A 24 18.03 3.89 -11.63
C PHE A 24 18.63 5.21 -11.14
N ALA A 25 18.12 6.33 -11.65
CA ALA A 25 18.55 7.66 -11.24
C ALA A 25 17.84 8.11 -9.97
N HIS A 26 18.54 8.88 -9.13
CA HIS A 26 17.94 9.53 -7.97
C HIS A 26 18.03 11.03 -8.13
N PHE A 27 16.90 11.69 -8.41
CA PHE A 27 16.82 13.14 -8.51
C PHE A 27 16.32 13.73 -7.19
N GLY A 28 17.11 14.59 -6.56
CA GLY A 28 16.74 15.17 -5.29
C GLY A 28 17.75 16.13 -4.68
N ASP A 29 17.54 16.47 -3.41
CA ASP A 29 18.35 17.42 -2.66
C ASP A 29 19.42 16.74 -1.76
N SER A 30 19.81 17.39 -0.65
CA SER A 30 20.78 16.89 0.32
C SER A 30 20.40 15.54 0.92
N ILE A 31 19.11 15.26 1.07
CA ILE A 31 18.63 13.98 1.60
C ILE A 31 18.93 12.86 0.59
N THR A 32 19.02 13.17 -0.71
CA THR A 32 19.28 12.22 -1.80
C THR A 32 20.76 12.07 -2.15
N VAL A 33 21.56 13.14 -2.12
CA VAL A 33 22.98 13.09 -2.53
C VAL A 33 23.88 12.37 -1.52
N THR A 34 23.49 12.33 -0.24
CA THR A 34 24.27 11.67 0.82
C THR A 34 24.46 10.16 0.57
N LEU A 35 25.60 9.63 1.03
CA LEU A 35 25.89 8.19 1.04
C LEU A 35 25.14 7.42 2.14
N ALA A 36 24.43 8.10 3.04
CA ALA A 36 23.50 7.45 3.96
C ALA A 36 22.25 6.94 3.23
N PHE A 37 21.94 7.50 2.06
CA PHE A 37 20.84 7.08 1.23
C PHE A 37 21.29 6.12 0.12
N TRP A 38 20.58 5.00 0.00
CA TRP A 38 20.70 3.94 -0.99
C TRP A 38 21.99 3.10 -0.93
N THR A 39 23.14 3.76 -0.83
CA THR A 39 24.46 3.11 -0.83
C THR A 39 24.67 2.05 0.28
N PRO A 40 24.17 2.21 1.53
CA PRO A 40 24.45 1.23 2.58
C PRO A 40 23.83 -0.15 2.31
N LEU A 41 22.70 -0.21 1.59
CA LEU A 41 22.06 -1.46 1.18
C LEU A 41 23.01 -2.38 0.40
N LEU A 42 23.98 -1.83 -0.32
CA LEU A 42 24.97 -2.62 -1.05
C LEU A 42 25.87 -3.44 -0.11
N TYR A 43 26.14 -2.94 1.09
CA TYR A 43 27.15 -3.47 2.00
C TYR A 43 26.56 -4.21 3.20
N SER A 44 25.56 -3.63 3.88
CA SER A 44 25.02 -4.17 5.13
C SER A 44 23.51 -4.00 5.22
N ARG A 45 22.85 -5.03 5.75
CA ARG A 45 21.40 -5.13 5.96
C ARG A 45 21.14 -5.95 7.23
N LYS A 46 21.60 -5.46 8.37
CA LYS A 46 21.49 -6.15 9.66
C LYS A 46 20.02 -6.35 10.00
N ASN A 47 19.67 -7.52 10.52
CA ASN A 47 18.32 -7.86 10.96
C ASN A 47 17.22 -7.65 9.90
N ALA A 48 17.57 -7.66 8.61
CA ALA A 48 16.61 -7.60 7.53
C ALA A 48 15.74 -8.88 7.52
N SER A 49 14.44 -8.70 7.28
CA SER A 49 13.52 -9.84 7.10
C SER A 49 13.83 -10.58 5.79
N GLU A 50 13.32 -11.80 5.66
CA GLU A 50 13.45 -12.57 4.42
C GLU A 50 12.88 -11.80 3.22
N GLU A 51 11.79 -11.06 3.41
CA GLU A 51 11.18 -10.23 2.38
C GLU A 51 12.13 -9.11 1.91
N ILE A 52 12.78 -8.42 2.83
CA ILE A 52 13.75 -7.35 2.51
C ILE A 52 14.95 -7.94 1.76
N GLU A 53 15.47 -9.09 2.19
CA GLU A 53 16.56 -9.75 1.49
C GLU A 53 16.15 -10.21 0.10
N GLN A 54 14.94 -10.74 -0.09
CA GLN A 54 14.43 -11.11 -1.42
C GLN A 54 14.29 -9.88 -2.33
N ALA A 55 13.76 -8.76 -1.81
CA ALA A 55 13.68 -7.51 -2.55
C ALA A 55 15.08 -7.00 -2.93
N TYR A 56 16.04 -7.06 -2.00
CA TYR A 56 17.43 -6.71 -2.25
C TYR A 56 18.07 -7.58 -3.33
N GLN A 57 17.96 -8.91 -3.26
CA GLN A 57 18.57 -9.79 -4.26
C GLN A 57 18.03 -9.52 -5.65
N LEU A 58 16.71 -9.38 -5.79
CA LEU A 58 16.06 -9.04 -7.05
C LEU A 58 16.56 -7.71 -7.62
N VAL A 59 16.65 -6.67 -6.78
CA VAL A 59 17.17 -5.36 -7.19
C VAL A 59 18.66 -5.46 -7.53
N LYS A 60 19.46 -6.18 -6.75
CA LYS A 60 20.91 -6.35 -6.98
C LYS A 60 21.22 -7.08 -8.28
N GLU A 61 20.45 -8.10 -8.62
CA GLU A 61 20.63 -8.85 -9.88
C GLU A 61 20.31 -8.00 -11.11
N TYR A 62 19.34 -7.08 -10.99
CA TYR A 62 18.87 -6.24 -12.08
C TYR A 62 19.64 -4.92 -12.23
N LEU A 63 19.94 -4.27 -11.10
CA LEU A 63 20.45 -2.90 -11.06
C LEU A 63 21.93 -2.83 -11.45
N LYS A 64 22.25 -1.85 -12.30
CA LYS A 64 23.62 -1.50 -12.67
C LYS A 64 24.43 -1.02 -11.44
N LYS A 65 25.70 -1.39 -11.41
CA LYS A 65 26.58 -1.19 -10.24
C LYS A 65 26.71 0.30 -9.89
N GLU A 66 26.82 1.13 -10.90
CA GLU A 66 27.02 2.58 -10.82
C GLU A 66 25.83 3.28 -10.13
N CYS A 67 24.62 2.72 -10.24
CA CYS A 67 23.40 3.26 -9.64
C CYS A 67 23.32 3.05 -8.11
N TRP A 68 24.18 2.23 -7.52
CA TRP A 68 24.21 2.02 -6.06
C TRP A 68 24.90 3.16 -5.30
N ARG A 69 25.95 3.72 -5.89
CA ARG A 69 26.87 4.65 -5.18
C ARG A 69 27.39 5.79 -6.04
N ASP A 70 27.63 5.56 -7.33
CA ASP A 70 28.47 6.44 -8.13
C ASP A 70 27.69 7.61 -8.75
N TRP A 71 26.39 7.45 -8.96
CA TRP A 71 25.50 8.50 -9.46
C TRP A 71 25.10 9.51 -8.37
N LYS A 72 26.09 10.19 -7.80
CA LYS A 72 25.94 11.24 -6.79
C LYS A 72 26.56 12.55 -7.23
N GLY A 73 25.84 13.66 -7.03
CA GLY A 73 26.28 15.00 -7.40
C GLY A 73 25.43 15.63 -8.51
N PRO A 74 25.71 16.91 -8.83
CA PRO A 74 24.82 17.74 -9.64
C PRO A 74 24.67 17.23 -11.08
N GLN A 75 25.71 16.61 -11.64
CA GLN A 75 25.69 15.96 -12.95
C GLN A 75 24.82 14.70 -13.00
N PHE A 76 24.43 14.16 -11.84
CA PHE A 76 23.53 13.01 -11.71
C PHE A 76 22.15 13.40 -11.16
N GLY A 77 21.86 14.69 -11.08
CA GLY A 77 20.57 15.23 -10.67
C GLY A 77 20.28 15.22 -9.17
N ASN A 78 21.31 15.06 -8.33
CA ASN A 78 21.16 15.19 -6.89
C ASN A 78 22.24 16.08 -6.25
N GLU A 79 21.82 17.12 -5.54
CA GLU A 79 22.74 18.07 -4.91
C GLU A 79 22.05 18.80 -3.75
N GLY A 80 22.80 19.08 -2.68
CA GLY A 80 22.30 19.80 -1.52
C GLY A 80 21.75 21.18 -1.86
N ARG A 81 20.82 21.67 -1.03
CA ARG A 81 20.19 23.01 -1.13
C ARG A 81 19.34 23.24 -2.39
N MET A 82 19.27 22.28 -3.31
CA MET A 82 18.51 22.42 -4.54
C MET A 82 17.00 22.27 -4.30
N THR A 83 16.23 22.86 -5.20
CA THR A 83 14.75 22.90 -5.19
C THR A 83 14.21 22.27 -6.47
N ILE A 84 12.88 22.13 -6.58
CA ILE A 84 12.27 21.65 -7.83
C ILE A 84 12.55 22.59 -9.02
N ARG A 85 12.84 23.89 -8.78
CA ARG A 85 13.27 24.82 -9.85
C ARG A 85 14.55 24.35 -10.53
N TRP A 86 15.50 23.86 -9.73
CA TRP A 86 16.77 23.35 -10.25
C TRP A 86 16.55 22.06 -11.05
N ALA A 87 15.73 21.13 -10.54
CA ALA A 87 15.35 19.94 -11.29
C ALA A 87 14.68 20.29 -12.63
N HIS A 88 13.69 21.18 -12.59
CA HIS A 88 12.98 21.64 -13.79
C HIS A 88 13.91 22.26 -14.84
N LYS A 89 14.95 22.98 -14.42
CA LYS A 89 15.93 23.60 -15.31
C LYS A 89 16.85 22.57 -16.00
N ASN A 90 17.21 21.49 -15.32
CA ASN A 90 18.30 20.60 -15.75
C ASN A 90 17.85 19.22 -16.22
N ILE A 91 16.58 18.84 -15.99
CA ILE A 91 16.09 17.48 -16.23
C ILE A 91 16.32 16.99 -17.67
N ASP A 92 16.21 17.86 -18.67
CA ASP A 92 16.43 17.46 -20.07
C ASP A 92 17.87 16.97 -20.29
N GLY A 93 18.85 17.69 -19.75
CA GLY A 93 20.26 17.30 -19.84
C GLY A 93 20.58 16.03 -19.06
N TRP A 94 19.93 15.80 -17.91
CA TRP A 94 20.11 14.53 -17.18
C TRP A 94 19.47 13.35 -17.91
N LEU A 95 18.31 13.53 -18.54
CA LEU A 95 17.68 12.47 -19.34
C LEU A 95 18.49 12.16 -20.59
N GLU A 96 19.10 13.17 -21.23
CA GLU A 96 20.02 12.97 -22.36
C GLU A 96 21.30 12.22 -21.93
N GLN A 97 21.92 12.65 -20.82
CA GLN A 97 23.19 12.07 -20.35
C GLN A 97 23.03 10.67 -19.74
N LEU A 98 22.01 10.48 -18.89
CA LEU A 98 21.86 9.25 -18.09
C LEU A 98 20.87 8.26 -18.72
N ASN A 99 19.87 8.77 -19.45
CA ASN A 99 18.72 8.05 -20.00
C ASN A 99 18.25 6.86 -19.12
N PRO A 100 17.81 7.12 -17.89
CA PRO A 100 17.60 6.07 -16.91
C PRO A 100 16.29 5.33 -17.14
N GLU A 101 16.27 4.02 -16.88
CA GLU A 101 15.06 3.18 -17.00
C GLU A 101 14.02 3.56 -15.94
N ALA A 102 14.49 3.80 -14.72
CA ALA A 102 13.68 4.32 -13.63
C ALA A 102 14.33 5.57 -13.00
N ALA A 103 13.51 6.45 -12.45
CA ALA A 103 13.97 7.60 -11.68
C ALA A 103 13.16 7.78 -10.38
N LEU A 104 13.85 7.88 -9.24
CA LEU A 104 13.27 8.35 -7.99
C LEU A 104 13.34 9.87 -7.96
N ILE A 105 12.22 10.53 -7.67
CA ILE A 105 12.17 11.99 -7.53
C ILE A 105 11.76 12.36 -6.11
N MET A 106 12.60 13.13 -5.42
CA MET A 106 12.29 13.73 -4.13
C MET A 106 12.93 15.11 -3.98
N PHE A 107 12.13 16.15 -4.16
CA PHE A 107 12.45 17.55 -3.84
C PHE A 107 11.35 18.11 -2.94
N GLY A 108 11.65 19.17 -2.18
CA GLY A 108 10.64 19.88 -1.43
C GLY A 108 11.15 20.49 -0.12
N THR A 109 12.19 19.91 0.50
CA THR A 109 12.62 20.37 1.83
C THR A 109 13.17 21.80 1.80
N ASN A 110 13.90 22.14 0.74
CA ASN A 110 14.38 23.50 0.46
C ASN A 110 13.27 24.39 -0.14
N ASP A 111 12.36 23.80 -0.93
CA ASP A 111 11.22 24.48 -1.54
C ASP A 111 10.29 25.12 -0.51
N LEU A 112 10.14 24.50 0.67
CA LEU A 112 9.40 25.06 1.80
C LEU A 112 9.79 26.51 2.13
N ASN A 113 11.03 26.94 1.83
CA ASN A 113 11.49 28.31 2.04
C ASN A 113 11.57 29.15 0.76
N ALA A 114 11.73 28.51 -0.42
CA ALA A 114 12.16 29.20 -1.64
C ALA A 114 11.15 29.15 -2.80
N VAL A 115 10.18 28.22 -2.78
CA VAL A 115 9.26 27.96 -3.89
C VAL A 115 7.86 27.77 -3.33
N GLY A 116 6.92 28.65 -3.68
CA GLY A 116 5.52 28.54 -3.23
C GLY A 116 4.84 27.26 -3.73
N LEU A 117 3.83 26.79 -2.98
CA LEU A 117 3.18 25.49 -3.20
C LEU A 117 2.66 25.29 -4.62
N GLU A 118 2.02 26.30 -5.22
CA GLU A 118 1.48 26.19 -6.58
C GLU A 118 2.57 26.09 -7.65
N GLU A 119 3.65 26.85 -7.50
CA GLU A 119 4.81 26.72 -8.38
C GLU A 119 5.47 25.35 -8.20
N TYR A 120 5.62 24.90 -6.95
CA TYR A 120 6.16 23.58 -6.65
C TYR A 120 5.34 22.48 -7.32
N LYS A 121 4.02 22.49 -7.17
CA LYS A 121 3.09 21.56 -7.83
C LYS A 121 3.29 21.54 -9.34
N LYS A 122 3.30 22.73 -9.97
CA LYS A 122 3.46 22.87 -11.42
C LYS A 122 4.79 22.26 -11.89
N LYS A 123 5.89 22.65 -11.26
CA LYS A 123 7.24 22.21 -11.66
C LYS A 123 7.47 20.73 -11.39
N THR A 124 6.95 20.19 -10.29
CA THR A 124 7.01 18.75 -10.01
C THR A 124 6.31 17.97 -11.12
N ARG A 125 5.12 18.40 -11.55
CA ARG A 125 4.42 17.76 -12.68
C ARG A 125 5.20 17.85 -13.98
N GLU A 126 5.80 19.00 -14.28
CA GLU A 126 6.59 19.21 -15.48
C GLU A 126 7.84 18.31 -15.51
N VAL A 127 8.56 18.19 -14.39
CA VAL A 127 9.71 17.29 -14.25
C VAL A 127 9.28 15.83 -14.42
N VAL A 128 8.24 15.40 -13.69
CA VAL A 128 7.71 14.02 -13.82
C VAL A 128 7.32 13.73 -15.26
N ARG A 129 6.58 14.64 -15.91
CA ARG A 129 6.11 14.46 -17.28
C ARG A 129 7.28 14.30 -18.26
N LYS A 130 8.33 15.10 -18.13
CA LYS A 130 9.53 14.97 -18.98
C LYS A 130 10.20 13.60 -18.85
N CYS A 131 10.28 13.04 -17.64
CA CYS A 131 10.76 11.66 -17.45
C CYS A 131 9.84 10.65 -18.16
N LEU A 132 8.52 10.76 -17.96
CA LEU A 132 7.56 9.83 -18.57
C LEU A 132 7.55 9.92 -20.11
N ASP A 133 7.72 11.11 -20.67
CA ASP A 133 7.82 11.34 -22.11
C ASP A 133 9.10 10.72 -22.70
N ASN A 134 10.19 10.68 -21.92
CA ASN A 134 11.45 9.98 -22.25
C ASN A 134 11.34 8.44 -22.15
N GLY A 135 10.23 7.90 -21.63
CA GLY A 135 10.09 6.47 -21.33
C GLY A 135 10.70 6.05 -19.99
N THR A 136 11.25 6.99 -19.21
CA THR A 136 11.74 6.74 -17.85
C THR A 136 10.57 6.58 -16.90
N VAL A 137 10.49 5.43 -16.23
CA VAL A 137 9.47 5.16 -15.20
C VAL A 137 9.80 5.96 -13.94
N VAL A 138 8.81 6.66 -13.37
CA VAL A 138 9.04 7.52 -12.19
C VAL A 138 8.52 6.86 -10.92
N LEU A 139 9.35 6.84 -9.87
CA LEU A 139 8.92 6.68 -8.48
C LEU A 139 8.93 8.06 -7.83
N LEU A 140 7.78 8.51 -7.31
CA LEU A 140 7.69 9.81 -6.65
C LEU A 140 7.69 9.62 -5.14
N SER A 141 8.51 10.39 -4.41
CA SER A 141 8.57 10.33 -2.95
C SER A 141 8.16 11.66 -2.33
N THR A 142 7.37 11.59 -1.26
CA THR A 142 7.14 12.76 -0.40
C THR A 142 8.42 13.09 0.37
N ILE A 143 8.56 14.35 0.80
CA ILE A 143 9.59 14.77 1.74
C ILE A 143 9.24 14.37 3.18
N PRO A 144 10.21 14.16 4.09
CA PRO A 144 9.91 13.92 5.50
C PRO A 144 9.23 15.15 6.14
N PRO A 145 8.50 15.00 7.27
CA PRO A 145 8.06 16.14 8.08
C PRO A 145 9.27 16.97 8.55
N ARG A 146 9.05 18.27 8.78
CA ARG A 146 10.11 19.24 9.11
C ARG A 146 9.79 20.01 10.37
N HIS A 147 10.77 20.13 11.27
CA HIS A 147 10.68 20.91 12.50
C HIS A 147 10.25 22.36 12.20
N GLY A 148 9.32 22.86 13.02
CA GLY A 148 8.78 24.23 12.90
C GLY A 148 7.94 24.50 11.65
N LEU A 149 7.76 23.53 10.75
CA LEU A 149 7.04 23.69 9.48
C LEU A 149 6.10 22.52 9.20
N VAL A 150 5.52 21.90 10.24
CA VAL A 150 4.73 20.66 10.14
C VAL A 150 3.57 20.80 9.15
N GLU A 151 2.69 21.79 9.33
CA GLU A 151 1.52 22.01 8.46
C GLU A 151 1.94 22.31 7.01
N LYS A 152 2.96 23.16 6.83
CA LYS A 152 3.47 23.50 5.50
C LYS A 152 4.05 22.28 4.80
N THR A 153 4.76 21.43 5.53
CA THR A 153 5.36 20.21 4.98
C THR A 153 4.30 19.18 4.61
N ALA A 154 3.25 19.05 5.43
CA ALA A 154 2.09 18.21 5.12
C ALA A 154 1.41 18.65 3.80
N ALA A 155 1.20 19.95 3.60
CA ALA A 155 0.61 20.45 2.35
C ALA A 155 1.46 20.14 1.09
N TYR A 156 2.80 20.12 1.21
CA TYR A 156 3.67 19.71 0.10
C TYR A 156 3.66 18.19 -0.10
N ALA A 157 3.58 17.41 0.98
CA ALA A 157 3.41 15.96 0.89
C ALA A 157 2.08 15.59 0.21
N ASP A 158 0.97 16.21 0.60
CA ASP A 158 -0.35 16.03 -0.02
C ASP A 158 -0.32 16.38 -1.51
N ALA A 159 0.37 17.47 -1.88
CA ALA A 159 0.57 17.83 -3.27
C ALA A 159 1.30 16.73 -4.05
N VAL A 160 2.35 16.14 -3.48
CA VAL A 160 3.09 15.02 -4.08
C VAL A 160 2.21 13.77 -4.21
N GLN A 161 1.45 13.41 -3.17
CA GLN A 161 0.52 12.28 -3.21
C GLN A 161 -0.52 12.45 -4.32
N LYS A 162 -1.10 13.65 -4.43
CA LYS A 162 -2.06 13.98 -5.50
C LYS A 162 -1.41 13.92 -6.88
N ILE A 163 -0.20 14.45 -7.04
CA ILE A 163 0.54 14.37 -8.31
C ILE A 163 0.79 12.92 -8.69
N ALA A 164 1.21 12.07 -7.75
CA ALA A 164 1.46 10.67 -8.00
C ALA A 164 0.20 9.97 -8.54
N ARG A 165 -0.95 10.15 -7.88
CA ARG A 165 -2.26 9.62 -8.29
C ARG A 165 -2.67 10.12 -9.68
N ASP A 166 -2.64 11.43 -9.90
CA ASP A 166 -3.10 12.06 -11.15
C ASP A 166 -2.23 11.63 -12.34
N MET A 167 -0.92 11.52 -12.14
CA MET A 167 0.04 11.13 -13.18
C MET A 167 0.24 9.62 -13.27
N LYS A 168 -0.45 8.85 -12.42
CA LYS A 168 -0.38 7.39 -12.38
C LYS A 168 1.04 6.86 -12.25
N VAL A 169 1.84 7.45 -11.35
CA VAL A 169 3.20 7.01 -11.02
C VAL A 169 3.24 6.39 -9.62
N PRO A 170 4.05 5.35 -9.36
CA PRO A 170 4.20 4.79 -8.02
C PRO A 170 4.66 5.83 -6.98
N LEU A 171 4.07 5.76 -5.78
CA LEU A 171 4.33 6.66 -4.66
C LEU A 171 5.11 5.96 -3.54
N ILE A 172 6.09 6.68 -2.98
CA ILE A 172 6.77 6.36 -1.72
C ILE A 172 6.38 7.46 -0.72
N ASP A 173 5.41 7.17 0.15
CA ASP A 173 4.91 8.15 1.12
C ASP A 173 5.77 8.14 2.40
N PHE A 174 6.99 8.65 2.27
CA PHE A 174 7.94 8.75 3.37
C PHE A 174 7.44 9.66 4.50
N HIS A 175 6.62 10.66 4.18
CA HIS A 175 6.05 11.59 5.14
C HIS A 175 5.10 10.86 6.09
N SER A 176 4.08 10.22 5.51
CA SER A 176 3.06 9.50 6.26
C SER A 176 3.65 8.32 7.02
N GLU A 177 4.63 7.61 6.45
CA GLU A 177 5.28 6.50 7.15
C GLU A 177 6.07 6.96 8.39
N ILE A 178 6.74 8.13 8.33
CA ILE A 178 7.40 8.70 9.51
C ILE A 178 6.39 9.00 10.61
N LEU A 179 5.30 9.69 10.28
CA LEU A 179 4.26 10.06 11.25
C LEU A 179 3.55 8.83 11.81
N LYS A 180 3.29 7.81 10.99
CA LYS A 180 2.70 6.54 11.42
C LYS A 180 3.59 5.82 12.42
N ARG A 181 4.91 5.78 12.19
CA ARG A 181 5.86 5.08 13.06
C ARG A 181 6.15 5.82 14.35
N ARG A 182 6.13 7.15 14.31
CA ARG A 182 6.42 8.02 15.44
C ARG A 182 5.50 9.26 15.45
N PRO A 183 4.24 9.13 15.86
CA PRO A 183 3.28 10.23 15.79
C PRO A 183 3.69 11.45 16.62
N ASP A 184 4.29 11.21 17.79
CA ASP A 184 4.52 12.27 18.79
C ASP A 184 5.97 12.78 18.84
N ASP A 185 6.91 12.06 18.21
CA ASP A 185 8.33 12.32 18.45
C ASP A 185 9.28 11.91 17.33
N TRP A 186 8.80 11.94 16.09
CA TRP A 186 9.63 11.83 14.88
C TRP A 186 10.71 12.91 14.79
N ASP A 187 10.51 14.05 15.45
CA ASP A 187 11.34 15.24 15.33
C ASP A 187 12.56 15.18 16.26
N GLY A 188 13.74 15.07 15.64
CA GLY A 188 15.00 15.06 16.35
C GLY A 188 15.31 16.35 17.08
N ALA A 189 14.72 17.50 16.72
CA ALA A 189 14.99 18.80 17.33
C ALA A 189 14.36 18.98 18.73
N LEU A 190 13.39 18.15 19.12
CA LEU A 190 12.71 18.23 20.42
C LEU A 190 13.69 18.20 21.61
N ASP A 191 13.35 18.89 22.70
CA ASP A 191 14.19 19.05 23.89
C ASP A 191 14.59 17.72 24.53
N LYS A 192 13.69 16.72 24.50
CA LYS A 192 13.99 15.37 25.02
C LYS A 192 15.18 14.69 24.31
N PHE A 193 15.52 15.15 23.11
CA PHE A 193 16.66 14.68 22.34
C PHE A 193 17.90 15.58 22.44
N ALA A 194 17.89 16.62 23.29
CA ALA A 194 18.99 17.59 23.43
C ALA A 194 20.36 16.96 23.75
N ARG A 195 20.37 15.77 24.38
CA ARG A 195 21.60 15.01 24.66
C ARG A 195 22.29 14.44 23.41
N TYR A 196 21.57 14.30 22.29
CA TYR A 196 22.09 13.78 21.04
C TYR A 196 22.63 14.91 20.15
N LYS A 197 23.58 14.60 19.27
CA LYS A 197 24.20 15.57 18.36
C LYS A 197 24.03 15.15 16.89
N GLY A 198 23.72 16.13 16.04
CA GLY A 198 23.61 15.94 14.60
C GLY A 198 22.65 14.80 14.22
N TYR A 199 23.15 13.86 13.45
CA TYR A 199 22.39 12.72 12.91
C TYR A 199 22.25 11.56 13.90
N ASP A 200 22.95 11.57 15.03
CA ASP A 200 23.05 10.42 15.94
C ASP A 200 21.86 10.28 16.91
N VAL A 201 20.74 10.96 16.62
CA VAL A 201 19.52 10.93 17.44
C VAL A 201 18.63 9.73 17.05
N PRO A 202 18.17 8.91 18.02
CA PRO A 202 17.40 7.68 17.76
C PRO A 202 15.90 7.95 17.55
N THR A 203 15.59 8.82 16.61
CA THR A 203 14.24 9.06 16.06
C THR A 203 14.32 9.07 14.53
N LEU A 204 13.37 9.64 13.79
CA LEU A 204 13.34 9.58 12.33
C LEU A 204 13.92 10.83 11.66
N LEU A 205 13.91 11.98 12.32
CA LEU A 205 14.60 13.20 11.88
C LEU A 205 15.82 13.48 12.77
N ALA A 206 16.85 14.08 12.19
CA ALA A 206 18.07 14.48 12.87
C ALA A 206 17.85 15.69 13.78
N ARG A 207 18.86 16.05 14.59
CA ARG A 207 18.82 17.23 15.48
C ARG A 207 18.60 18.56 14.76
N ASP A 208 18.86 18.62 13.46
CA ASP A 208 18.59 19.82 12.66
C ASP A 208 17.11 19.97 12.26
N GLY A 209 16.27 18.96 12.53
CA GLY A 209 14.85 18.97 12.24
C GLY A 209 14.51 18.95 10.75
N VAL A 210 15.49 18.66 9.88
CA VAL A 210 15.33 18.69 8.41
C VAL A 210 15.71 17.35 7.78
N HIS A 211 16.87 16.81 8.11
CA HIS A 211 17.37 15.59 7.48
C HIS A 211 16.93 14.35 8.25
N PRO A 212 16.76 13.19 7.59
CA PRO A 212 16.59 11.93 8.30
C PRO A 212 17.76 11.66 9.25
N SER A 213 17.48 11.06 10.40
CA SER A 213 18.54 10.65 11.34
C SER A 213 19.36 9.47 10.80
N ASN A 214 20.58 9.29 11.31
CA ASN A 214 21.41 8.12 11.06
C ASN A 214 22.24 7.72 12.31
N PRO A 215 21.59 7.31 13.41
CA PRO A 215 22.31 6.92 14.62
C PRO A 215 23.13 5.65 14.40
N LYS A 216 24.39 5.68 14.85
CA LYS A 216 25.34 4.57 14.66
C LYS A 216 24.80 3.23 15.17
N LYS A 217 24.03 3.26 16.27
CA LYS A 217 23.41 2.08 16.87
C LYS A 217 22.44 1.36 15.90
N TYR A 218 21.73 2.11 15.06
CA TYR A 218 20.67 1.59 14.19
C TYR A 218 21.01 1.73 12.69
N SER A 219 22.20 2.23 12.35
CA SER A 219 22.68 2.31 10.97
C SER A 219 22.75 0.91 10.37
N ASP A 220 22.17 0.78 9.17
CA ASP A 220 22.09 -0.45 8.38
C ASP A 220 21.29 -1.58 9.03
N ASP A 221 20.58 -1.30 10.12
CA ASP A 221 19.65 -2.22 10.77
C ASP A 221 18.23 -1.98 10.21
N TYR A 222 17.60 -3.07 9.80
CA TYR A 222 16.28 -3.11 9.16
C TYR A 222 15.24 -3.87 9.99
N SER A 223 15.50 -4.09 11.29
CA SER A 223 14.48 -4.54 12.23
C SER A 223 13.37 -3.50 12.40
N GLU A 224 12.18 -3.94 12.82
CA GLU A 224 11.04 -3.02 13.07
C GLU A 224 11.37 -1.91 14.07
N GLU A 225 12.24 -2.18 15.04
CA GLU A 225 12.72 -1.18 16.00
C GLU A 225 13.65 -0.17 15.32
N ALA A 226 14.64 -0.63 14.54
CA ALA A 226 15.55 0.25 13.83
C ALA A 226 14.84 1.14 12.81
N LEU A 227 13.80 0.63 12.14
CA LEU A 227 12.94 1.40 11.23
C LEU A 227 12.11 2.48 11.93
N LYS A 228 12.05 2.49 13.27
CA LYS A 228 11.50 3.59 14.09
C LYS A 228 12.58 4.50 14.67
N CYS A 229 13.86 4.17 14.52
CA CYS A 229 14.96 4.89 15.18
C CYS A 229 16.02 5.42 14.21
N CYS A 230 15.96 5.09 12.91
CA CYS A 230 16.89 5.57 11.91
C CYS A 230 16.14 5.98 10.64
N GLY A 231 16.09 7.29 10.38
CA GLY A 231 15.38 7.86 9.24
C GLY A 231 15.95 7.42 7.89
N TYR A 232 17.27 7.31 7.77
CA TYR A 232 17.88 6.82 6.53
C TYR A 232 17.65 5.31 6.30
N SER A 233 17.69 4.47 7.36
CA SER A 233 17.31 3.05 7.23
C SER A 233 15.86 2.92 6.75
N LEU A 234 14.93 3.69 7.34
CA LEU A 234 13.53 3.71 6.92
C LEU A 234 13.38 4.13 5.45
N ARG A 235 14.05 5.21 5.03
CA ARG A 235 14.01 5.66 3.63
C ARG A 235 14.56 4.61 2.68
N ASN A 236 15.69 3.99 3.02
CA ASN A 236 16.31 2.94 2.21
C ASN A 236 15.38 1.73 2.07
N TYR A 237 14.74 1.31 3.16
CA TYR A 237 13.72 0.26 3.16
C TYR A 237 12.57 0.58 2.20
N LEU A 238 11.94 1.75 2.35
CA LEU A 238 10.78 2.13 1.55
C LEU A 238 11.11 2.21 0.05
N VAL A 239 12.26 2.78 -0.30
CA VAL A 239 12.71 2.86 -1.70
C VAL A 239 13.02 1.47 -2.26
N LEU A 240 13.71 0.62 -1.51
CA LEU A 240 14.02 -0.75 -1.95
C LEU A 240 12.75 -1.55 -2.22
N MET A 241 11.82 -1.53 -1.28
CA MET A 241 10.57 -2.29 -1.40
C MET A 241 9.74 -1.81 -2.59
N LYS A 242 9.59 -0.49 -2.78
CA LYS A 242 8.82 0.06 -3.90
C LYS A 242 9.51 -0.17 -5.24
N TYR A 243 10.83 -0.10 -5.31
CA TYR A 243 11.56 -0.38 -6.55
C TYR A 243 11.46 -1.87 -6.92
N ALA A 244 11.59 -2.78 -5.94
CA ALA A 244 11.38 -4.21 -6.18
C ALA A 244 9.95 -4.52 -6.64
N GLU A 245 8.93 -3.85 -6.07
CA GLU A 245 7.53 -3.94 -6.51
C GLU A 245 7.39 -3.48 -7.96
N LEU A 246 8.01 -2.35 -8.34
CA LEU A 246 8.01 -1.84 -9.71
C LEU A 246 8.62 -2.84 -10.70
N LEU A 247 9.79 -3.40 -10.37
CA LEU A 247 10.46 -4.38 -11.22
C LEU A 247 9.59 -5.63 -11.43
N LYS A 248 8.92 -6.12 -10.37
CA LYS A 248 8.00 -7.26 -10.45
C LYS A 248 6.76 -6.94 -11.28
N ALA A 249 6.11 -5.81 -11.00
CA ALA A 249 4.84 -5.44 -11.63
C ALA A 249 4.99 -5.17 -13.14
N LEU A 250 6.16 -4.65 -13.55
CA LEU A 250 6.48 -4.41 -14.95
C LEU A 250 7.14 -5.62 -15.63
N GLY A 251 7.34 -6.73 -14.92
CA GLY A 251 7.96 -7.95 -15.47
C GLY A 251 9.40 -7.76 -15.96
N LEU A 252 10.13 -6.78 -15.39
CA LEU A 252 11.49 -6.44 -15.81
C LEU A 252 12.54 -7.46 -15.34
N VAL A 253 12.19 -8.20 -14.29
CA VAL A 253 12.97 -9.30 -13.76
C VAL A 253 12.19 -10.60 -13.93
N SER A 254 12.84 -11.64 -14.44
CA SER A 254 12.28 -12.99 -14.38
C SER A 254 12.41 -13.53 -12.95
N PRO A 255 11.46 -14.34 -12.45
CA PRO A 255 11.74 -15.17 -11.29
C PRO A 255 12.98 -16.02 -11.61
N ALA A 256 14.06 -15.88 -10.84
CA ALA A 256 15.37 -16.40 -11.19
C ALA A 256 15.37 -17.89 -11.62
N LYS A 257 16.08 -18.21 -12.71
CA LYS A 257 16.53 -19.58 -13.04
C LYS A 257 17.71 -19.95 -12.13
N GLY A 258 17.45 -20.17 -10.84
CA GLY A 258 18.41 -20.78 -9.92
C GLY A 258 18.22 -22.30 -9.90
N LYS A 259 19.30 -23.08 -9.89
CA LYS A 259 19.29 -24.56 -9.80
C LYS A 259 18.23 -25.01 -8.81
N ALA A 260 17.33 -25.88 -9.26
CA ALA A 260 16.43 -26.62 -8.41
C ALA A 260 17.25 -27.50 -7.46
N VAL A 261 17.67 -26.93 -6.34
CA VAL A 261 17.64 -27.66 -5.08
C VAL A 261 16.18 -28.08 -4.95
N PRO A 262 15.84 -29.37 -4.76
CA PRO A 262 14.47 -29.74 -4.49
C PRO A 262 14.12 -29.08 -3.16
N LEU A 263 13.57 -27.88 -3.24
CA LEU A 263 12.63 -27.38 -2.28
C LEU A 263 11.57 -28.47 -2.23
N LYS A 264 11.69 -29.35 -1.22
CA LYS A 264 10.49 -29.99 -0.68
C LYS A 264 9.46 -28.88 -0.65
N PRO A 265 8.29 -29.04 -1.29
CA PRO A 265 7.36 -27.95 -1.42
C PRO A 265 7.06 -27.46 -0.01
N ARG A 266 7.72 -26.36 0.40
CA ARG A 266 7.15 -25.49 1.39
C ARG A 266 6.01 -24.91 0.60
N ALA A 267 4.84 -25.49 0.83
CA ALA A 267 3.59 -24.79 0.63
C ALA A 267 3.89 -23.32 0.97
N ARG A 268 3.50 -22.39 0.10
CA ARG A 268 3.04 -21.12 0.67
C ARG A 268 2.16 -21.58 1.81
N GLN A 269 2.59 -21.40 3.06
CA GLN A 269 1.60 -21.34 4.11
C GLN A 269 0.82 -20.12 3.67
N ARG A 270 -0.25 -20.38 2.89
CA ARG A 270 -1.52 -19.72 3.09
C ARG A 270 -1.53 -19.57 4.60
N GLU A 271 -1.38 -18.36 5.11
CA GLU A 271 -1.76 -18.10 6.49
C GLU A 271 -3.25 -18.40 6.51
N ILE A 272 -3.55 -19.70 6.62
CA ILE A 272 -4.86 -20.20 6.95
C ILE A 272 -5.02 -19.62 8.33
N ILE A 273 -5.88 -18.61 8.41
CA ILE A 273 -6.22 -18.04 9.69
C ILE A 273 -6.61 -19.20 10.61
N ASN A 274 -6.13 -19.16 11.85
CA ASN A 274 -6.42 -20.19 12.83
C ASN A 274 -7.48 -19.65 13.79
N PRO A 275 -8.75 -19.59 13.37
CA PRO A 275 -9.80 -19.08 14.24
C PRO A 275 -9.90 -19.95 15.49
N PRO A 276 -10.41 -19.39 16.60
CA PRO A 276 -10.77 -20.22 17.73
C PRO A 276 -11.73 -21.31 17.26
N ASP A 277 -11.45 -22.56 17.65
CA ASP A 277 -12.31 -23.69 17.39
C ASP A 277 -12.71 -24.32 18.72
N GLN A 278 -13.97 -24.74 18.80
CA GLN A 278 -14.52 -25.42 19.96
C GLN A 278 -15.38 -26.56 19.44
N SER A 279 -15.28 -27.73 20.08
CA SER A 279 -15.99 -28.94 19.66
C SER A 279 -17.51 -28.77 19.60
N TRP A 280 -18.07 -27.81 20.34
CA TRP A 280 -19.49 -27.50 20.37
C TRP A 280 -19.94 -26.50 19.30
N PHE A 281 -19.02 -25.89 18.53
CA PHE A 281 -19.41 -24.97 17.46
C PHE A 281 -20.25 -25.67 16.39
N PRO A 282 -21.39 -25.07 15.98
CA PRO A 282 -22.26 -25.70 15.00
C PRO A 282 -21.56 -25.75 13.64
N LYS A 283 -21.52 -26.94 13.05
CA LYS A 283 -20.99 -27.15 11.69
C LYS A 283 -22.03 -26.70 10.68
N ALA A 284 -21.63 -25.84 9.75
CA ALA A 284 -22.49 -25.38 8.68
C ALA A 284 -22.75 -26.52 7.67
N PRO A 285 -24.01 -26.87 7.37
CA PRO A 285 -24.31 -27.71 6.22
C PRO A 285 -23.76 -27.11 4.92
N PRO A 286 -23.28 -27.92 3.96
CA PRO A 286 -22.80 -27.40 2.69
C PRO A 286 -23.96 -26.76 1.91
N LEU A 287 -23.70 -25.59 1.29
CA LEU A 287 -24.67 -24.96 0.41
C LEU A 287 -24.86 -25.78 -0.89
N PRO A 288 -26.05 -25.76 -1.51
CA PRO A 288 -26.27 -26.39 -2.81
C PRO A 288 -25.26 -25.93 -3.86
N ARG A 289 -25.03 -26.74 -4.92
CA ARG A 289 -24.18 -26.31 -6.04
C ARG A 289 -24.72 -25.00 -6.66
N PRO A 290 -23.83 -24.12 -7.19
CA PRO A 290 -24.25 -22.89 -7.84
C PRO A 290 -25.25 -23.17 -8.95
N ARG A 291 -26.24 -22.29 -9.10
CA ARG A 291 -27.21 -22.30 -10.20
C ARG A 291 -27.02 -21.03 -11.03
N GLY A 292 -27.39 -21.07 -12.30
CA GLY A 292 -27.24 -19.92 -13.20
C GLY A 292 -25.78 -19.61 -13.56
N GLN A 293 -25.51 -18.36 -13.91
CA GLN A 293 -24.17 -17.89 -14.28
C GLN A 293 -23.20 -18.07 -13.11
N THR A 294 -22.04 -18.66 -13.35
CA THR A 294 -20.95 -18.72 -12.36
C THR A 294 -19.74 -17.95 -12.89
N ILE A 295 -19.32 -16.92 -12.16
CA ILE A 295 -18.07 -16.19 -12.41
C ILE A 295 -17.04 -16.70 -11.39
N LYS A 296 -16.03 -17.41 -11.86
CA LYS A 296 -14.92 -17.88 -11.01
C LYS A 296 -13.93 -16.74 -10.82
N VAL A 297 -13.49 -16.57 -9.59
CA VAL A 297 -12.62 -15.48 -9.17
C VAL A 297 -11.45 -16.05 -8.39
N SER A 298 -10.25 -15.58 -8.67
CA SER A 298 -9.00 -16.05 -8.05
C SER A 298 -8.11 -14.92 -7.52
N ASN A 299 -8.47 -13.67 -7.83
CA ASN A 299 -7.79 -12.48 -7.36
C ASN A 299 -8.76 -11.31 -7.16
N VAL A 300 -8.27 -10.23 -6.58
CA VAL A 300 -9.06 -9.05 -6.19
C VAL A 300 -9.66 -8.31 -7.40
N GLN A 301 -8.94 -8.23 -8.51
CA GLN A 301 -9.43 -7.51 -9.70
C GLN A 301 -10.61 -8.26 -10.32
N GLU A 302 -10.50 -9.58 -10.42
CA GLU A 302 -11.60 -10.46 -10.82
C GLU A 302 -12.79 -10.36 -9.87
N LEU A 303 -12.57 -10.24 -8.56
CA LEU A 303 -13.64 -10.07 -7.57
C LEU A 303 -14.41 -8.76 -7.80
N ILE A 304 -13.69 -7.64 -7.90
CA ILE A 304 -14.29 -6.32 -8.12
C ILE A 304 -15.09 -6.32 -9.43
N TRP A 305 -14.49 -6.82 -10.51
CA TRP A 305 -15.16 -6.93 -11.81
C TRP A 305 -16.38 -7.86 -11.75
N ALA A 306 -16.28 -9.00 -11.08
CA ALA A 306 -17.40 -9.93 -10.95
C ALA A 306 -18.58 -9.31 -10.19
N VAL A 307 -18.31 -8.54 -9.12
CA VAL A 307 -19.34 -7.81 -8.36
C VAL A 307 -20.07 -6.80 -9.25
N GLU A 308 -19.36 -6.13 -10.16
CA GLU A 308 -19.96 -5.17 -11.09
C GLU A 308 -20.76 -5.82 -12.22
N GLN A 309 -20.35 -7.00 -12.70
CA GLN A 309 -20.91 -7.61 -13.91
C GLN A 309 -21.92 -8.74 -13.67
N ILE A 310 -22.02 -9.24 -12.42
CA ILE A 310 -22.86 -10.39 -12.12
C ILE A 310 -24.34 -10.10 -12.39
N LYS A 311 -25.00 -11.05 -13.06
CA LYS A 311 -26.43 -10.97 -13.38
C LYS A 311 -27.29 -11.58 -12.26
N PRO A 312 -28.59 -11.22 -12.18
CA PRO A 312 -29.49 -11.80 -11.18
C PRO A 312 -29.49 -13.33 -11.20
N GLY A 313 -29.48 -13.94 -10.01
CA GLY A 313 -29.40 -15.40 -9.85
C GLY A 313 -28.00 -16.00 -10.05
N GLY A 314 -26.98 -15.17 -10.33
CA GLY A 314 -25.61 -15.62 -10.56
C GLY A 314 -24.81 -15.90 -9.27
N THR A 315 -23.69 -16.59 -9.42
CA THR A 315 -22.74 -16.89 -8.35
C THR A 315 -21.34 -16.39 -8.69
N ILE A 316 -20.75 -15.60 -7.79
CA ILE A 316 -19.33 -15.27 -7.77
C ILE A 316 -18.66 -16.31 -6.87
N LEU A 317 -17.83 -17.17 -7.48
CA LEU A 317 -17.21 -18.33 -6.82
C LEU A 317 -15.72 -18.07 -6.60
N LEU A 318 -15.35 -17.82 -5.34
CA LEU A 318 -13.99 -17.45 -4.92
C LEU A 318 -13.11 -18.69 -4.77
N ALA A 319 -11.99 -18.75 -5.46
CA ALA A 319 -10.95 -19.73 -5.19
C ALA A 319 -10.32 -19.46 -3.81
N ASP A 320 -9.80 -20.50 -3.18
CA ASP A 320 -8.98 -20.37 -1.97
C ASP A 320 -7.84 -19.37 -2.22
N GLY A 321 -7.74 -18.34 -1.38
CA GLY A 321 -6.82 -17.24 -1.55
C GLY A 321 -7.02 -16.13 -0.54
N HIS A 322 -6.06 -15.20 -0.53
CA HIS A 322 -6.10 -13.99 0.28
C HIS A 322 -6.29 -12.80 -0.67
N TYR A 323 -7.39 -12.08 -0.46
CA TYR A 323 -7.88 -11.00 -1.28
C TYR A 323 -7.70 -9.70 -0.50
N MET A 324 -6.53 -9.06 -0.68
CA MET A 324 -6.24 -7.75 -0.08
C MET A 324 -7.04 -6.67 -0.82
N MET A 325 -8.12 -6.21 -0.19
CA MET A 325 -9.10 -5.32 -0.81
C MET A 325 -8.62 -3.87 -0.78
N PRO A 326 -8.54 -3.21 -1.95
CA PRO A 326 -8.04 -1.84 -2.04
C PRO A 326 -9.11 -0.79 -1.71
N HIS A 327 -10.38 -1.16 -1.69
CA HIS A 327 -11.52 -0.30 -1.41
C HIS A 327 -12.80 -1.14 -1.17
N TYR A 328 -13.82 -0.47 -0.65
CA TYR A 328 -15.17 -0.97 -0.44
C TYR A 328 -15.86 -1.33 -1.77
N VAL A 329 -16.55 -2.47 -1.81
CA VAL A 329 -17.32 -2.95 -2.97
C VAL A 329 -18.78 -3.20 -2.61
N GLU A 330 -19.70 -3.07 -3.57
CA GLU A 330 -21.13 -3.15 -3.32
C GLU A 330 -21.83 -4.23 -4.16
N LEU A 331 -22.51 -5.16 -3.51
CA LEU A 331 -23.46 -6.07 -4.15
C LEU A 331 -24.81 -5.36 -4.33
N LYS A 332 -25.16 -5.11 -5.60
CA LYS A 332 -26.38 -4.38 -6.01
C LYS A 332 -27.41 -5.22 -6.76
N THR A 333 -27.11 -6.49 -6.99
CA THR A 333 -27.88 -7.35 -7.88
C THR A 333 -28.67 -8.41 -7.11
N ASP A 334 -29.93 -8.62 -7.49
CA ASP A 334 -30.82 -9.60 -6.86
C ASP A 334 -30.36 -11.05 -7.01
N ASN A 335 -30.62 -11.84 -5.98
CA ASN A 335 -30.41 -13.29 -5.95
C ASN A 335 -28.96 -13.71 -6.27
N VAL A 336 -27.97 -12.87 -5.96
CA VAL A 336 -26.55 -13.16 -6.16
C VAL A 336 -25.94 -13.91 -4.98
N SER A 337 -25.10 -14.89 -5.26
CA SER A 337 -24.25 -15.54 -4.26
C SER A 337 -22.79 -15.13 -4.42
N LEU A 338 -22.15 -14.64 -3.36
CA LEU A 338 -20.70 -14.47 -3.25
C LEU A 338 -20.18 -15.53 -2.28
N ARG A 339 -19.43 -16.54 -2.76
CA ARG A 339 -19.02 -17.63 -1.87
C ARG A 339 -17.70 -18.29 -2.19
N GLY A 340 -17.05 -18.84 -1.16
CA GLY A 340 -15.89 -19.71 -1.30
C GLY A 340 -16.18 -20.98 -2.11
N ALA A 341 -15.25 -21.39 -2.97
CA ALA A 341 -15.38 -22.57 -3.81
C ALA A 341 -15.28 -23.87 -3.02
N SER A 342 -14.50 -23.87 -1.94
CA SER A 342 -14.17 -25.05 -1.15
C SER A 342 -15.09 -25.29 0.05
N GLY A 343 -15.93 -24.30 0.42
CA GLY A 343 -16.74 -24.35 1.65
C GLY A 343 -15.95 -24.07 2.93
N HIS A 344 -14.64 -23.83 2.80
CA HIS A 344 -13.71 -23.62 3.91
C HIS A 344 -13.45 -22.13 4.11
N ARG A 345 -14.20 -21.53 5.04
CA ARG A 345 -14.18 -20.09 5.34
C ARG A 345 -12.81 -19.54 5.72
N GLU A 346 -11.94 -20.37 6.29
CA GLU A 346 -10.56 -20.05 6.65
C GLU A 346 -9.60 -19.97 5.44
N ARG A 347 -10.03 -20.43 4.26
CA ARG A 347 -9.20 -20.48 3.04
C ARG A 347 -9.48 -19.37 2.04
N VAL A 348 -10.54 -18.58 2.26
CA VAL A 348 -10.90 -17.44 1.42
C VAL A 348 -10.95 -16.21 2.32
N VAL A 349 -9.90 -15.40 2.30
CA VAL A 349 -9.75 -14.24 3.21
C VAL A 349 -9.94 -12.95 2.43
N ILE A 350 -11.00 -12.20 2.71
CA ILE A 350 -11.23 -10.84 2.24
C ILE A 350 -10.69 -9.88 3.29
N ASP A 351 -9.61 -9.18 2.98
CA ASP A 351 -8.83 -8.43 3.97
C ASP A 351 -8.82 -6.93 3.67
N GLY A 352 -9.12 -6.12 4.68
CA GLY A 352 -9.16 -4.66 4.59
C GLY A 352 -7.97 -3.95 5.18
N ALA A 353 -6.89 -4.66 5.57
CA ALA A 353 -5.72 -4.05 6.20
C ALA A 353 -5.08 -2.92 5.36
N GLU A 354 -5.19 -3.01 4.02
CA GLU A 354 -4.71 -2.01 3.07
C GLU A 354 -5.85 -1.26 2.35
N SER A 355 -7.10 -1.45 2.79
CA SER A 355 -8.24 -0.76 2.21
C SER A 355 -8.20 0.72 2.58
N ARG A 356 -8.36 1.60 1.59
CA ARG A 356 -8.53 3.05 1.82
C ARG A 356 -9.86 3.39 2.50
N ASP A 357 -10.81 2.48 2.42
CA ASP A 357 -12.11 2.61 3.07
C ASP A 357 -12.09 1.80 4.36
N GLY A 358 -12.58 2.38 5.47
CA GLY A 358 -12.71 1.63 6.73
C GLY A 358 -13.79 0.53 6.68
N GLU A 359 -14.40 0.27 5.52
CA GLU A 359 -15.45 -0.73 5.29
C GLU A 359 -15.11 -1.60 4.06
N LEU A 360 -15.64 -2.82 3.99
CA LEU A 360 -15.29 -3.77 2.92
C LEU A 360 -16.41 -4.15 1.96
N ILE A 361 -17.48 -4.82 2.45
CA ILE A 361 -18.54 -5.34 1.57
C ILE A 361 -19.87 -4.69 1.90
N GLY A 362 -20.40 -3.96 0.92
CA GLY A 362 -21.71 -3.35 0.89
C GLY A 362 -22.78 -4.23 0.29
N ILE A 363 -23.99 -4.15 0.83
CA ILE A 363 -25.20 -4.69 0.23
C ILE A 363 -26.19 -3.53 0.08
N THR A 364 -26.59 -3.25 -1.16
CA THR A 364 -27.33 -2.03 -1.52
C THR A 364 -28.41 -2.36 -2.53
N GLY A 365 -29.67 -2.00 -2.26
CA GLY A 365 -30.72 -1.98 -3.27
C GLY A 365 -31.16 -3.34 -3.82
N CYS A 366 -30.96 -4.44 -3.10
CA CYS A 366 -31.15 -5.79 -3.63
C CYS A 366 -31.82 -6.77 -2.66
N SER A 367 -32.35 -7.86 -3.21
CA SER A 367 -33.01 -8.95 -2.50
C SER A 367 -32.36 -10.29 -2.76
N GLY A 368 -32.22 -11.14 -1.74
CA GLY A 368 -31.84 -12.55 -1.90
C GLY A 368 -30.34 -12.78 -2.07
N VAL A 369 -29.50 -11.83 -1.65
CA VAL A 369 -28.05 -12.01 -1.64
C VAL A 369 -27.63 -13.06 -0.61
N THR A 370 -26.71 -13.94 -0.99
CA THR A 370 -26.02 -14.87 -0.08
C THR A 370 -24.52 -14.61 -0.09
N ILE A 371 -23.92 -14.37 1.07
CA ILE A 371 -22.47 -14.29 1.25
C ILE A 371 -22.05 -15.47 2.12
N ALA A 372 -21.14 -16.32 1.63
CA ALA A 372 -20.83 -17.56 2.33
C ALA A 372 -19.39 -18.04 2.23
N ASP A 373 -18.99 -18.88 3.18
CA ASP A 373 -17.77 -19.69 3.12
C ASP A 373 -16.50 -18.86 2.92
N LEU A 374 -16.40 -17.72 3.61
CA LEU A 374 -15.27 -16.79 3.54
C LEU A 374 -15.00 -16.11 4.87
N THR A 375 -13.82 -15.52 4.98
CA THR A 375 -13.39 -14.65 6.07
C THR A 375 -13.43 -13.20 5.60
N ILE A 376 -13.89 -12.29 6.45
CA ILE A 376 -13.75 -10.86 6.30
C ILE A 376 -12.95 -10.31 7.48
N GLN A 377 -11.89 -9.53 7.22
CA GLN A 377 -11.02 -9.10 8.30
C GLN A 377 -10.37 -7.72 8.17
N ASN A 378 -9.84 -7.25 9.30
CA ASN A 378 -8.97 -6.08 9.45
C ASN A 378 -9.58 -4.80 8.88
N THR A 379 -10.72 -4.37 9.43
CA THR A 379 -11.31 -3.07 9.05
C THR A 379 -11.53 -2.20 10.27
N GLN A 380 -11.29 -0.90 10.10
CA GLN A 380 -11.51 0.08 11.17
C GLN A 380 -13.01 0.23 11.47
N TYR A 381 -13.87 0.20 10.44
CA TYR A 381 -15.32 0.42 10.57
C TYR A 381 -16.08 -0.90 10.47
N ASN A 382 -16.63 -1.22 9.30
CA ASN A 382 -17.67 -2.24 9.15
C ASN A 382 -17.22 -3.33 8.19
N GLY A 383 -17.44 -4.60 8.56
CA GLY A 383 -17.15 -5.74 7.68
C GLY A 383 -18.20 -5.83 6.58
N PHE A 384 -19.40 -6.30 6.96
CA PHE A 384 -20.57 -6.33 6.08
C PHE A 384 -21.47 -5.13 6.37
N LYS A 385 -21.55 -4.18 5.44
CA LYS A 385 -22.44 -3.02 5.52
C LYS A 385 -23.72 -3.29 4.75
N VAL A 386 -24.82 -3.34 5.48
CA VAL A 386 -26.18 -3.44 4.95
C VAL A 386 -26.75 -2.03 4.84
N ASN A 387 -26.77 -1.46 3.64
CA ASN A 387 -27.41 -0.17 3.34
C ASN A 387 -28.93 -0.33 3.38
N SER A 388 -29.43 -0.56 4.59
CA SER A 388 -30.78 -1.04 4.90
C SER A 388 -31.88 -0.04 4.49
N GLU A 389 -31.55 1.24 4.40
CA GLU A 389 -32.39 2.32 3.86
C GLU A 389 -32.69 2.17 2.37
N THR A 390 -31.91 1.35 1.66
CA THR A 390 -32.07 1.11 0.22
C THR A 390 -32.94 -0.12 -0.11
N ASN A 391 -33.71 -0.63 0.87
CA ASN A 391 -34.59 -1.80 0.70
C ASN A 391 -33.85 -3.13 0.48
N VAL A 392 -32.80 -3.40 1.25
CA VAL A 392 -32.12 -4.71 1.24
C VAL A 392 -33.00 -5.77 1.90
N GLN A 393 -33.29 -6.87 1.19
CA GLN A 393 -34.18 -7.94 1.66
C GLN A 393 -33.54 -9.33 1.56
N LYS A 394 -33.94 -10.27 2.42
CA LYS A 394 -33.55 -11.69 2.33
C LYS A 394 -32.03 -11.93 2.24
N LEU A 395 -31.21 -11.08 2.86
CA LEU A 395 -29.75 -11.25 2.92
C LEU A 395 -29.39 -12.45 3.82
N THR A 396 -28.54 -13.35 3.33
CA THR A 396 -27.98 -14.44 4.14
C THR A 396 -26.46 -14.30 4.23
N ILE A 397 -25.92 -14.19 5.44
CA ILE A 397 -24.48 -14.32 5.72
C ILE A 397 -24.29 -15.68 6.39
N TYR A 398 -23.54 -16.57 5.75
CA TYR A 398 -23.55 -18.00 6.06
C TYR A 398 -22.13 -18.55 6.19
N ASN A 399 -21.80 -19.19 7.31
CA ASN A 399 -20.50 -19.84 7.49
C ASN A 399 -19.33 -18.88 7.21
N CYS A 400 -19.41 -17.63 7.69
CA CYS A 400 -18.32 -16.66 7.54
C CYS A 400 -17.51 -16.52 8.83
N ILE A 401 -16.27 -16.04 8.71
CA ILE A 401 -15.48 -15.53 9.83
C ILE A 401 -15.46 -14.00 9.74
N ILE A 402 -15.74 -13.33 10.83
CA ILE A 402 -15.67 -11.88 10.98
C ILE A 402 -14.57 -11.61 12.01
N HIS A 403 -13.42 -11.16 11.54
CA HIS A 403 -12.18 -11.12 12.31
C HIS A 403 -11.57 -9.71 12.36
N ASN A 404 -11.27 -9.18 13.55
CA ASN A 404 -10.64 -7.85 13.70
C ASN A 404 -11.41 -6.73 12.96
N ILE A 405 -12.72 -6.67 13.19
CA ILE A 405 -13.59 -5.60 12.67
C ILE A 405 -13.92 -4.66 13.82
N TRP A 406 -13.38 -3.44 13.77
CA TRP A 406 -13.26 -2.62 14.97
C TRP A 406 -14.48 -1.76 15.28
N GLN A 407 -15.40 -1.50 14.35
CA GLN A 407 -16.68 -0.86 14.68
C GLN A 407 -17.83 -1.87 14.73
N ARG A 408 -18.21 -2.49 13.59
CA ARG A 408 -19.31 -3.48 13.56
C ARG A 408 -19.10 -4.53 12.48
N GLY A 409 -19.06 -5.80 12.88
CA GLY A 409 -18.97 -6.95 11.97
C GLY A 409 -20.08 -7.00 10.90
N VAL A 410 -21.32 -6.74 11.31
CA VAL A 410 -22.48 -6.56 10.43
C VAL A 410 -23.19 -5.26 10.82
N LYS A 411 -23.27 -4.31 9.89
CA LYS A 411 -23.81 -2.96 10.12
C LYS A 411 -25.02 -2.66 9.25
N GLY A 412 -26.20 -2.56 9.87
CA GLY A 412 -27.38 -1.93 9.26
C GLY A 412 -27.38 -0.39 9.36
N VAL A 413 -27.51 0.28 8.22
CA VAL A 413 -27.75 1.73 8.16
C VAL A 413 -29.16 2.07 8.68
N LYS A 414 -29.33 3.25 9.28
CA LYS A 414 -30.59 3.65 9.90
C LYS A 414 -31.67 3.87 8.84
N VAL A 415 -32.74 3.08 8.93
CA VAL A 415 -33.91 3.21 8.06
C VAL A 415 -34.75 4.45 8.47
N PRO A 416 -35.04 5.40 7.57
CA PRO A 416 -35.92 6.55 7.85
C PRO A 416 -37.31 6.13 8.37
N LYS A 417 -38.04 7.03 9.03
CA LYS A 417 -39.42 6.74 9.49
C LYS A 417 -40.38 6.56 8.31
N LYS A 418 -40.21 7.37 7.27
CA LYS A 418 -40.99 7.30 6.03
C LYS A 418 -40.78 5.94 5.37
N ASN A 419 -41.87 5.24 5.06
CA ASN A 419 -41.88 3.93 4.39
C ASN A 419 -41.10 2.81 5.10
N ARG A 420 -40.74 2.97 6.39
CA ARG A 420 -39.92 2.03 7.16
C ARG A 420 -40.42 0.60 7.08
N GLU A 421 -41.73 0.42 7.17
CA GLU A 421 -42.37 -0.89 7.16
C GLU A 421 -42.15 -1.66 5.85
N VAL A 422 -41.96 -0.93 4.75
CA VAL A 422 -41.66 -1.50 3.43
C VAL A 422 -40.17 -1.80 3.31
N ILE A 423 -39.33 -0.82 3.63
CA ILE A 423 -37.90 -0.84 3.29
C ILE A 423 -37.01 -1.53 4.34
N ARG A 424 -37.47 -1.68 5.59
CA ARG A 424 -36.65 -2.32 6.63
C ARG A 424 -36.30 -3.75 6.23
N PRO A 425 -35.07 -4.22 6.50
CA PRO A 425 -34.67 -5.57 6.13
C PRO A 425 -35.57 -6.64 6.75
N LYS A 426 -36.10 -7.54 5.92
CA LYS A 426 -36.93 -8.69 6.32
C LYS A 426 -36.28 -9.97 5.83
N ARG A 427 -36.45 -11.03 6.62
CA ARG A 427 -35.95 -12.38 6.33
C ARG A 427 -34.44 -12.44 6.11
N CYS A 428 -33.69 -11.48 6.67
CA CYS A 428 -32.23 -11.54 6.67
C CYS A 428 -31.74 -12.48 7.78
N ARG A 429 -30.64 -13.20 7.53
CA ARG A 429 -30.12 -14.24 8.41
C ARG A 429 -28.59 -14.14 8.50
N VAL A 430 -28.07 -14.33 9.70
CA VAL A 430 -26.65 -14.60 9.96
C VAL A 430 -26.59 -15.98 10.60
N GLN A 431 -25.90 -16.93 9.98
CA GLN A 431 -25.95 -18.34 10.39
C GLN A 431 -24.56 -18.96 10.33
N TYR A 432 -24.22 -19.75 11.35
CA TYR A 432 -22.95 -20.46 11.45
C TYR A 432 -21.71 -19.56 11.35
N CYS A 433 -21.82 -18.26 11.60
CA CYS A 433 -20.70 -17.33 11.53
C CYS A 433 -19.93 -17.28 12.85
N LEU A 434 -18.62 -17.04 12.76
CA LEU A 434 -17.76 -16.81 13.91
C LEU A 434 -17.34 -15.34 13.95
N PHE A 435 -17.51 -14.70 15.10
CA PHE A 435 -17.04 -13.34 15.37
C PHE A 435 -15.96 -13.41 16.43
N TYR A 436 -14.76 -12.93 16.12
CA TYR A 436 -13.71 -12.82 17.11
C TYR A 436 -12.74 -11.70 16.76
N ASN A 437 -12.05 -11.18 17.77
CA ASN A 437 -10.93 -10.28 17.61
C ASN A 437 -9.74 -10.90 18.35
N ASP A 438 -8.53 -10.69 17.86
CA ASP A 438 -7.32 -11.19 18.52
C ASP A 438 -7.11 -10.59 19.90
N ARG A 439 -7.71 -9.42 20.14
CA ARG A 439 -7.64 -8.72 21.40
C ARG A 439 -8.91 -7.89 21.68
N PRO A 440 -9.15 -7.50 22.94
CA PRO A 440 -10.12 -6.48 23.27
C PRO A 440 -9.87 -5.19 22.46
N LYS A 441 -10.96 -4.56 22.06
CA LYS A 441 -10.95 -3.26 21.39
C LYS A 441 -10.32 -2.21 22.31
N ARG A 442 -9.51 -1.33 21.74
CA ARG A 442 -8.86 -0.18 22.38
C ARG A 442 -9.39 1.12 21.76
N LEU A 443 -9.18 2.23 22.46
CA LEU A 443 -9.52 3.57 21.96
C LEU A 443 -8.83 3.88 20.62
N SER A 444 -7.61 3.37 20.41
CA SER A 444 -6.87 3.52 19.15
C SER A 444 -7.52 2.83 17.95
N ASP A 445 -8.46 1.91 18.19
CA ASP A 445 -9.18 1.21 17.12
C ASP A 445 -10.46 1.95 16.72
N ASP A 446 -10.85 2.98 17.47
CA ASP A 446 -11.97 3.82 17.11
C ASP A 446 -11.60 4.76 15.95
N PRO A 447 -12.53 4.98 15.01
CA PRO A 447 -12.46 6.10 14.08
C PRO A 447 -12.53 7.38 14.89
N HIS A 448 -11.53 8.24 14.76
CA HIS A 448 -11.56 9.58 15.37
C HIS A 448 -12.82 10.36 14.98
#